data_AF-A0A7S3BBL8-F1
#
_entry.id   AF-A0A7S3BBL8-F1
#
_cell.length_a   1.000
_cell.length_b   1.000
_cell.length_c   1.000
_cell.angle_alpha   90.00
_cell.angle_beta   90.00
_cell.angle_gamma   90.00
#
_symmetry.space_group_name_H-M   'P 1'
#
loop_
_entity.id
_entity.type
_entity.pdbx_description
1 polymer ?
#
loop_
_entity_poly.entity_id
_entity_poly.type
_entity_poly.pdbx_seq_one_letter_code
_entity_poly.pdbx_strand_id
1 'polypeptide(L)'
;MPAGQSAFMQAFFDEVQEIKKVMTKIRYNIKQIEQNHGECLTAISAEQSRESSARLEDLMKETNGAASQVRNKLKTLDLENKDFARRNEGASEARIRSNMHGTLTRKFVDLMAEYQELQTKYKNKYRERGERQYRVVNPNATREEIDAALAGDQQEIFTQHILQGPGHAQARNALADIQERHRDITRLETSIAELHQLFLDMSVLVESQGELLDQIEYTVSQSVNYTGKAVQELRTANKYQKKVRKKMCCIVCVGMVVIIILLATILPNMGGNDNNNNNNDASSNTNNANTNNANVNQANRRLGEISNSASSPSEISISSAALAGHLLGQSTHELAAAVGASLQALVQAVAEPA
;
A
#
# COMPACT_ATOMS: atom_id res chain seq x y z
N MET A 1 -18.46 0.50 -31.40
CA MET A 1 -17.76 0.38 -30.11
C MET A 1 -16.91 1.63 -29.93
N PRO A 2 -17.10 2.47 -28.91
CA PRO A 2 -16.26 3.65 -28.75
C PRO A 2 -14.94 3.26 -28.06
N ALA A 3 -13.84 3.77 -28.63
CA ALA A 3 -12.48 3.56 -28.18
C ALA A 3 -12.27 4.09 -26.75
N GLY A 4 -11.53 3.33 -25.94
CA GLY A 4 -11.32 3.60 -24.52
C GLY A 4 -10.64 4.94 -24.26
N GLN A 5 -11.21 5.71 -23.33
CA GLN A 5 -10.50 6.79 -22.64
C GLN A 5 -9.26 6.18 -21.99
N SER A 6 -8.07 6.52 -22.48
CA SER A 6 -6.82 6.26 -21.76
C SER A 6 -6.94 6.92 -20.38
N ALA A 7 -6.92 6.12 -19.31
CA ALA A 7 -6.95 6.62 -17.95
C ALA A 7 -5.77 7.59 -17.72
N PHE A 8 -6.04 8.69 -17.01
CA PHE A 8 -5.08 9.76 -16.75
C PHE A 8 -3.76 9.20 -16.16
N MET A 9 -2.63 9.47 -16.83
CA MET A 9 -1.28 9.04 -16.44
C MET A 9 -1.10 7.53 -16.18
N GLN A 10 -1.95 6.66 -16.73
CA GLN A 10 -1.96 5.24 -16.37
C GLN A 10 -0.58 4.57 -16.52
N ALA A 11 0.07 4.76 -17.69
CA ALA A 11 1.39 4.18 -17.95
C ALA A 11 2.45 4.63 -16.94
N PHE A 12 2.46 5.93 -16.58
CA PHE A 12 3.36 6.46 -15.58
C PHE A 12 3.11 5.86 -14.20
N PHE A 13 1.84 5.74 -13.80
CA PHE A 13 1.50 5.13 -12.52
C PHE A 13 1.87 3.65 -12.47
N ASP A 14 1.71 2.91 -13.57
CA ASP A 14 2.09 1.50 -13.66
C ASP A 14 3.62 1.34 -13.47
N GLU A 15 4.43 2.21 -14.07
CA GLU A 15 5.88 2.22 -13.86
C GLU A 15 6.26 2.54 -12.41
N VAL A 16 5.61 3.53 -11.81
CA VAL A 16 5.80 3.86 -10.40
C VAL A 16 5.46 2.68 -9.49
N GLN A 17 4.37 1.95 -9.78
CA GLN A 17 3.99 0.77 -9.01
C GLN A 17 5.02 -0.35 -9.17
N GLU A 18 5.54 -0.56 -10.37
CA GLU A 18 6.57 -1.55 -10.61
C GLU A 18 7.87 -1.21 -9.85
N ILE A 19 8.30 0.06 -9.84
CA ILE A 19 9.43 0.51 -9.03
C ILE A 19 9.19 0.21 -7.54
N LYS A 20 8.02 0.58 -7.00
CA LYS A 20 7.66 0.33 -5.59
C LYS A 20 7.63 -1.16 -5.25
N LYS A 21 7.17 -2.00 -6.18
CA LYS A 21 7.12 -3.45 -6.01
C LYS A 21 8.53 -4.03 -5.91
N VAL A 22 9.44 -3.64 -6.81
CA VAL A 22 10.84 -4.07 -6.77
C VAL A 22 11.54 -3.56 -5.49
N MET A 23 11.28 -2.32 -5.07
CA MET A 23 11.80 -1.80 -3.79
C MET A 23 11.28 -2.59 -2.57
N THR A 24 10.01 -3.00 -2.58
CA THR A 24 9.45 -3.86 -1.52
C THR A 24 10.15 -5.21 -1.49
N LYS A 25 10.45 -5.79 -2.66
CA LYS A 25 11.21 -7.04 -2.77
C LYS A 25 12.64 -6.88 -2.23
N ILE A 26 13.34 -5.80 -2.58
CA ILE A 26 14.66 -5.49 -2.03
C ILE A 26 14.62 -5.42 -0.50
N ARG A 27 13.64 -4.71 0.07
CA ARG A 27 13.48 -4.62 1.53
C ARG A 27 13.25 -5.99 2.17
N TYR A 28 12.48 -6.86 1.53
CA TYR A 28 12.30 -8.23 1.99
C TYR A 28 13.62 -9.00 1.94
N ASN A 29 14.36 -8.93 0.83
CA ASN A 29 15.64 -9.61 0.69
C ASN A 29 16.68 -9.13 1.70
N ILE A 30 16.77 -7.83 2.00
CA ILE A 30 17.66 -7.29 3.04
C ILE A 30 17.41 -7.97 4.39
N LYS A 31 16.14 -8.17 4.78
CA LYS A 31 15.80 -8.89 6.01
C LYS A 31 16.22 -10.36 5.96
N GLN A 32 16.03 -11.02 4.82
CA GLN A 32 16.46 -12.42 4.64
C GLN A 32 17.99 -12.55 4.66
N ILE A 33 18.72 -11.59 4.09
CA ILE A 33 20.17 -11.50 4.13
C ILE A 33 20.65 -11.33 5.58
N GLU A 34 20.03 -10.44 6.36
CA GLU A 34 20.37 -10.27 7.77
C GLU A 34 20.23 -11.57 8.56
N GLN A 35 19.13 -12.30 8.33
CA GLN A 35 18.90 -13.59 8.97
C GLN A 35 19.94 -14.63 8.53
N ASN A 36 20.20 -14.77 7.23
CA ASN A 36 21.15 -15.76 6.70
C ASN A 36 22.57 -15.48 7.17
N HIS A 37 22.99 -14.22 7.26
CA HIS A 37 24.28 -13.89 7.86
C HIS A 37 24.36 -14.30 9.33
N GLY A 38 23.28 -14.11 10.10
CA GLY A 38 23.20 -14.59 11.48
C GLY A 38 23.36 -16.10 11.58
N GLU A 39 22.68 -16.85 10.69
CA GLU A 39 22.79 -18.30 10.58
C GLU A 39 24.22 -18.73 10.21
N CYS A 40 24.85 -18.11 9.21
CA CYS A 40 26.24 -18.39 8.83
C CYS A 40 27.24 -18.16 9.99
N LEU A 41 26.99 -17.16 10.83
CA LEU A 41 27.85 -16.88 11.99
C LEU A 41 27.66 -17.88 13.14
N THR A 42 26.48 -18.49 13.25
CA THR A 42 26.10 -19.39 14.35
C THR A 42 26.08 -20.87 13.98
N ALA A 43 26.21 -21.19 12.69
CA ALA A 43 26.20 -22.55 12.19
C ALA A 43 27.26 -23.41 12.90
N ILE A 44 26.81 -24.55 13.45
CA ILE A 44 27.64 -25.52 14.18
C ILE A 44 28.04 -26.68 13.26
N SER A 45 27.27 -26.93 12.18
CA SER A 45 27.56 -27.97 11.19
C SER A 45 28.04 -27.39 9.87
N ALA A 46 28.95 -28.11 9.20
CA ALA A 46 29.47 -27.73 7.90
C ALA A 46 28.38 -27.71 6.79
N GLU A 47 27.38 -28.57 6.91
CA GLU A 47 26.26 -28.63 5.95
C GLU A 47 25.38 -27.37 6.07
N GLN A 48 25.01 -27.00 7.29
CA GLN A 48 24.22 -25.79 7.54
C GLN A 48 24.98 -24.52 7.12
N SER A 49 26.30 -24.47 7.35
CA SER A 49 27.12 -23.34 6.89
C SER A 49 27.10 -23.20 5.37
N ARG A 50 27.20 -24.33 4.64
CA ARG A 50 27.16 -24.34 3.16
C ARG A 50 25.79 -23.93 2.63
N GLU A 51 24.71 -24.47 3.18
CA GLU A 51 23.35 -24.14 2.74
C GLU A 51 23.04 -22.65 2.96
N SER A 52 23.29 -22.12 4.16
CA SER A 52 23.08 -20.70 4.47
C SER A 52 23.97 -19.80 3.62
N SER A 53 25.21 -20.20 3.34
CA SER A 53 26.13 -19.44 2.47
C SER A 53 25.67 -19.40 1.01
N ALA A 54 25.18 -20.51 0.47
CA ALA A 54 24.64 -20.57 -0.89
C ALA A 54 23.38 -19.70 -1.02
N ARG A 55 22.46 -19.82 -0.05
CA ARG A 55 21.24 -19.00 0.00
C ARG A 55 21.56 -17.51 0.12
N LEU A 56 22.54 -17.17 0.94
CA LEU A 56 23.02 -15.80 1.09
C LEU A 56 23.56 -15.23 -0.23
N GLU A 57 24.36 -16.02 -0.96
CA GLU A 57 24.91 -15.62 -2.27
C GLU A 57 23.79 -15.35 -3.29
N ASP A 58 22.79 -16.22 -3.36
CA ASP A 58 21.64 -16.04 -4.24
C ASP A 58 20.83 -14.79 -3.88
N LEU A 59 20.56 -14.57 -2.59
CA LEU A 59 19.85 -13.39 -2.10
C LEU A 59 20.62 -12.09 -2.39
N MET A 60 21.94 -12.08 -2.19
CA MET A 60 22.78 -10.91 -2.50
C MET A 60 22.75 -10.60 -4.00
N LYS A 61 22.93 -11.62 -4.84
CA LYS A 61 22.88 -11.47 -6.30
C LYS A 61 21.52 -10.96 -6.78
N GLU A 62 20.43 -11.51 -6.26
CA GLU A 62 19.08 -11.07 -6.58
C GLU A 62 18.84 -9.62 -6.13
N THR A 63 19.33 -9.25 -4.94
CA THR A 63 19.18 -7.90 -4.38
C THR A 63 19.94 -6.87 -5.20
N ASN A 64 21.19 -7.15 -5.60
CA ASN A 64 21.99 -6.27 -6.44
C ASN A 64 21.40 -6.12 -7.85
N GLY A 65 20.85 -7.22 -8.39
CA GLY A 65 20.11 -7.20 -9.66
C GLY A 65 18.85 -6.32 -9.58
N ALA A 66 18.06 -6.47 -8.52
CA ALA A 66 16.86 -5.66 -8.28
C ALA A 66 17.21 -4.18 -8.03
N ALA A 67 18.28 -3.89 -7.31
CA ALA A 67 18.77 -2.52 -7.10
C ALA A 67 19.18 -1.87 -8.43
N SER A 68 19.92 -2.60 -9.27
CA SER A 68 20.28 -2.14 -10.63
C SER A 68 19.04 -1.89 -11.50
N GLN A 69 18.00 -2.74 -11.38
CA GLN A 69 16.74 -2.55 -12.08
C GLN A 69 16.03 -1.26 -11.66
N VAL A 70 15.90 -1.00 -10.35
CA VAL A 70 15.29 0.22 -9.82
C VAL A 70 16.07 1.45 -10.26
N ARG A 71 17.40 1.42 -10.14
CA ARG A 71 18.31 2.48 -10.60
C ARG A 71 18.04 2.84 -12.07
N ASN A 72 18.01 1.84 -12.95
CA ASN A 72 17.79 2.06 -14.38
C ASN A 72 16.39 2.61 -14.68
N LYS A 73 15.36 2.12 -13.97
CA LYS A 73 13.98 2.63 -14.09
C LYS A 73 13.88 4.08 -13.64
N LEU A 74 14.47 4.45 -12.50
CA LEU A 74 14.49 5.84 -12.03
C LEU A 74 15.20 6.77 -13.01
N LYS A 75 16.36 6.35 -13.54
CA LYS A 75 17.08 7.12 -14.56
C LYS A 75 16.27 7.32 -15.84
N THR A 76 15.54 6.28 -16.29
CA THR A 76 14.67 6.37 -17.47
C THR A 76 13.51 7.32 -17.19
N LEU A 77 12.86 7.17 -16.03
CA LEU A 77 11.75 8.02 -15.61
C LEU A 77 12.14 9.49 -15.49
N ASP A 78 13.36 9.80 -15.02
CA ASP A 78 13.90 11.16 -14.98
C ASP A 78 14.01 11.78 -16.38
N LEU A 79 14.56 11.04 -17.35
CA LEU A 79 14.68 11.49 -18.74
C LEU A 79 13.30 11.74 -19.37
N GLU A 80 12.37 10.81 -19.18
CA GLU A 80 11.00 10.94 -19.67
C GLU A 80 10.27 12.11 -19.03
N ASN A 81 10.48 12.35 -17.74
CA ASN A 81 9.89 13.49 -17.03
C ASN A 81 10.44 14.83 -17.54
N LYS A 82 11.75 14.91 -17.81
CA LYS A 82 12.38 16.10 -18.41
C LYS A 82 11.86 16.35 -19.83
N ASP A 83 11.73 15.30 -20.64
CA ASP A 83 11.14 15.38 -21.98
C ASP A 83 9.69 15.83 -21.95
N PHE A 84 8.89 15.26 -21.03
CA PHE A 84 7.51 15.61 -20.84
C PHE A 84 7.36 17.08 -20.42
N ALA A 85 8.14 17.54 -19.45
CA ALA A 85 8.11 18.92 -18.96
C ALA A 85 8.46 19.93 -20.07
N ARG A 86 9.45 19.60 -20.92
CA ARG A 86 9.81 20.44 -22.08
C ARG A 86 8.69 20.57 -23.10
N ARG A 87 7.91 19.50 -23.33
CA ARG A 87 6.81 19.49 -24.31
C ARG A 87 5.50 20.04 -23.75
N ASN A 88 5.33 20.02 -22.43
CA ASN A 88 4.08 20.34 -21.73
C ASN A 88 4.35 21.34 -20.61
N GLU A 89 4.95 22.48 -20.95
CA GLU A 89 5.31 23.52 -19.99
C GLU A 89 4.07 24.02 -19.22
N GLY A 90 4.19 24.13 -17.90
CA GLY A 90 3.09 24.55 -17.01
C GLY A 90 2.08 23.46 -16.64
N ALA A 91 2.11 22.28 -17.29
CA ALA A 91 1.17 21.19 -17.02
C ALA A 91 1.27 20.66 -15.58
N SER A 92 0.12 20.43 -14.95
CA SER A 92 0.05 19.81 -13.61
C SER A 92 0.65 18.39 -13.59
N GLU A 93 0.52 17.64 -14.70
CA GLU A 93 1.12 16.31 -14.87
C GLU A 93 2.65 16.33 -14.73
N ALA A 94 3.33 17.32 -15.32
CA ALA A 94 4.79 17.41 -15.22
C ALA A 94 5.26 17.54 -13.77
N ARG A 95 4.54 18.33 -12.95
CA ARG A 95 4.80 18.49 -11.51
C ARG A 95 4.54 17.20 -10.75
N ILE A 96 3.44 16.50 -11.03
CA ILE A 96 3.12 15.22 -10.38
C ILE A 96 4.20 14.18 -10.67
N ARG A 97 4.60 14.07 -11.94
CA ARG A 97 5.65 13.14 -12.39
C ARG A 97 6.98 13.38 -11.68
N SER A 98 7.45 14.63 -11.68
CA SER A 98 8.71 15.02 -11.03
C SER A 98 8.68 14.76 -9.51
N ASN A 99 7.58 15.13 -8.84
CA ASN A 99 7.40 14.88 -7.40
C ASN A 99 7.46 13.39 -7.02
N MET A 100 6.77 12.55 -7.80
CA MET A 100 6.76 11.12 -7.55
C MET A 100 8.12 10.49 -7.80
N HIS A 101 8.82 10.89 -8.88
CA HIS A 101 10.19 10.47 -9.13
C HIS A 101 11.10 10.83 -7.94
N GLY A 102 11.07 12.06 -7.44
CA GLY A 102 11.92 12.48 -6.31
C GLY A 102 11.63 11.75 -5.01
N THR A 103 10.36 11.44 -4.76
CA THR A 103 9.97 10.61 -3.61
C THR A 103 10.52 9.19 -3.73
N LEU A 104 10.45 8.58 -4.91
CA LEU A 104 10.97 7.23 -5.14
C LEU A 104 12.48 7.19 -5.05
N THR A 105 13.18 8.16 -5.64
CA THR A 105 14.64 8.25 -5.61
C THR A 105 15.16 8.37 -4.19
N ARG A 106 14.57 9.25 -3.35
CA ARG A 106 14.97 9.35 -1.93
C ARG A 106 14.74 8.04 -1.18
N LYS A 107 13.54 7.47 -1.28
CA LYS A 107 13.22 6.19 -0.63
C LYS A 107 14.15 5.05 -1.08
N PHE A 108 14.61 5.09 -2.32
CA PHE A 108 15.54 4.10 -2.86
C PHE A 108 16.95 4.30 -2.30
N VAL A 109 17.43 5.55 -2.25
CA VAL A 109 18.71 5.90 -1.62
C VAL A 109 18.71 5.49 -0.14
N ASP A 110 17.64 5.79 0.60
CA ASP A 110 17.51 5.40 2.01
C ASP A 110 17.57 3.86 2.17
N LEU A 111 16.84 3.13 1.32
CA LEU A 111 16.85 1.66 1.33
C LEU A 111 18.22 1.07 1.01
N MET A 112 18.98 1.68 0.09
CA MET A 112 20.34 1.25 -0.24
C MET A 112 21.33 1.59 0.86
N ALA A 113 21.11 2.67 1.62
CA ALA A 113 21.92 3.02 2.79
C ALA A 113 21.73 1.98 3.91
N GLU A 114 20.47 1.58 4.18
CA GLU A 114 20.17 0.47 5.09
C GLU A 114 20.89 -0.82 4.66
N TYR A 115 20.90 -1.11 3.35
CA TYR A 115 21.59 -2.29 2.84
C TYR A 115 23.11 -2.22 2.99
N GLN A 116 23.73 -1.07 2.67
CA GLN A 116 25.17 -0.86 2.82
C GLN A 116 25.61 -0.97 4.29
N GLU A 117 24.82 -0.41 5.22
CA GLU A 117 25.07 -0.50 6.65
C GLU A 117 25.06 -1.96 7.11
N LEU A 118 24.05 -2.74 6.66
CA LEU A 118 23.96 -4.17 6.95
C LEU A 118 25.19 -4.95 6.45
N GLN A 119 25.60 -4.72 5.19
CA GLN A 119 26.77 -5.40 4.61
C GLN A 119 28.06 -5.02 5.35
N THR A 120 28.21 -3.75 5.72
CA THR A 120 29.37 -3.27 6.48
C THR A 120 29.43 -3.89 7.88
N LYS A 121 28.28 -3.95 8.57
CA LYS A 121 28.12 -4.61 9.88
C LYS A 121 28.57 -6.06 9.82
N TYR A 122 28.13 -6.83 8.81
CA TYR A 122 28.52 -8.23 8.70
C TYR A 122 29.94 -8.43 8.21
N LYS A 123 30.48 -7.55 7.36
CA LYS A 123 31.91 -7.57 6.98
C LYS A 123 32.81 -7.49 8.22
N ASN A 124 32.48 -6.58 9.14
CA ASN A 124 33.23 -6.44 10.40
C ASN A 124 33.11 -7.70 11.27
N LYS A 125 31.90 -8.30 11.38
CA LYS A 125 31.71 -9.55 12.13
C LYS A 125 32.52 -10.73 11.56
N TYR A 126 32.55 -10.88 10.23
CA TYR A 126 33.36 -11.93 9.60
C TYR A 126 34.85 -11.70 9.80
N ARG A 127 35.31 -10.45 9.74
CA ARG A 127 36.68 -10.06 10.06
C ARG A 127 37.05 -10.40 11.50
N GLU A 128 36.21 -10.04 12.48
CA GLU A 128 36.42 -10.40 13.90
C GLU A 128 36.50 -11.92 14.10
N ARG A 129 35.65 -12.69 13.42
CA ARG A 129 35.68 -14.16 13.49
C ARG A 129 36.97 -14.71 12.88
N GLY A 130 37.39 -14.18 11.73
CA GLY A 130 38.65 -14.55 11.08
C GLY A 130 39.88 -14.23 11.94
N GLU A 131 39.91 -13.04 12.56
CA GLU A 131 40.95 -12.64 13.50
C GLU A 131 41.06 -13.60 14.68
N ARG A 132 39.93 -13.94 15.32
CA ARG A 132 39.92 -14.90 16.44
C ARG A 132 40.50 -16.24 16.03
N GLN A 133 40.15 -16.73 14.84
CA GLN A 133 40.63 -18.02 14.33
C GLN A 133 42.11 -17.98 13.96
N TYR A 134 42.60 -16.86 13.45
CA TYR A 134 44.03 -16.65 13.22
C TYR A 134 44.82 -16.68 14.53
N ARG A 135 44.32 -16.01 15.57
CA ARG A 135 44.96 -15.96 16.89
C ARG A 135 44.97 -17.30 17.63
N VAL A 136 44.11 -18.25 17.27
CA VAL A 136 44.18 -19.64 17.78
C VAL A 136 45.46 -20.33 17.33
N VAL A 137 45.94 -20.04 16.12
CA VAL A 137 47.17 -20.61 15.55
C VAL A 137 48.39 -19.76 15.89
N ASN A 138 48.26 -18.44 15.85
CA ASN A 138 49.32 -17.50 16.21
C ASN A 138 48.82 -16.45 17.22
N PRO A 139 48.91 -16.71 18.53
CA PRO A 139 48.40 -15.81 19.58
C PRO A 139 49.01 -14.40 19.56
N ASN A 140 50.23 -14.27 19.07
CA ASN A 140 51.00 -13.01 19.05
C ASN A 140 50.93 -12.28 17.71
N ALA A 141 50.02 -12.69 16.82
CA ALA A 141 49.85 -12.07 15.51
C ALA A 141 49.60 -10.56 15.58
N THR A 142 50.27 -9.81 14.72
CA THR A 142 50.04 -8.38 14.55
C THR A 142 48.78 -8.12 13.75
N ARG A 143 48.23 -6.91 13.83
CA ARG A 143 47.02 -6.54 13.08
C ARG A 143 47.27 -6.60 11.58
N GLU A 144 48.45 -6.20 11.16
CA GLU A 144 48.90 -6.19 9.76
C GLU A 144 49.00 -7.62 9.20
N GLU A 145 49.51 -8.58 9.98
CA GLU A 145 49.54 -10.00 9.61
C GLU A 145 48.13 -10.59 9.47
N ILE A 146 47.23 -10.27 10.40
CA ILE A 146 45.83 -10.72 10.35
C ILE A 146 45.12 -10.14 9.12
N ASP A 147 45.34 -8.86 8.83
CA ASP A 147 44.74 -8.18 7.70
C ASP A 147 45.23 -8.75 6.37
N ALA A 148 46.52 -9.00 6.25
CA ALA A 148 47.10 -9.64 5.05
C ALA A 148 46.60 -11.08 4.86
N ALA A 149 46.41 -11.84 5.94
CA ALA A 149 45.84 -13.18 5.87
C ALA A 149 44.36 -13.17 5.46
N LEU A 150 43.56 -12.22 5.98
CA LEU A 150 42.15 -12.07 5.64
C LEU A 150 41.93 -11.43 4.26
N ALA A 151 42.92 -10.69 3.74
CA ALA A 151 42.94 -10.17 2.38
C ALA A 151 43.34 -11.23 1.33
N GLY A 152 43.86 -12.39 1.76
CA GLY A 152 44.32 -13.46 0.87
C GLY A 152 45.78 -13.34 0.41
N ASP A 153 46.48 -12.28 0.79
CA ASP A 153 47.85 -11.97 0.33
C ASP A 153 48.93 -12.87 0.95
N GLN A 154 48.67 -13.48 2.11
CA GLN A 154 49.69 -14.22 2.89
C GLN A 154 49.32 -15.68 3.22
N GLN A 155 48.49 -16.32 2.38
CA GLN A 155 48.08 -17.72 2.60
C GLN A 155 49.26 -18.72 2.63
N GLU A 156 50.32 -18.52 1.84
CA GLU A 156 51.50 -19.38 1.87
C GLU A 156 52.27 -19.28 3.19
N ILE A 157 52.43 -18.06 3.72
CA ILE A 157 53.14 -17.80 4.98
C ILE A 157 52.40 -18.45 6.15
N PHE A 158 51.06 -18.34 6.16
CA PHE A 158 50.23 -19.02 7.15
C PHE A 158 50.35 -20.54 7.06
N THR A 159 50.32 -21.11 5.85
CA THR A 159 50.47 -22.55 5.63
C THR A 159 51.85 -23.05 6.11
N GLN A 160 52.90 -22.25 5.94
CA GLN A 160 54.25 -22.56 6.42
C GLN A 160 54.36 -22.53 7.95
N HIS A 161 53.72 -21.58 8.63
CA HIS A 161 53.65 -21.56 10.10
C HIS A 161 52.87 -22.75 10.67
N ILE A 162 51.80 -23.18 9.97
CA ILE A 162 51.02 -24.37 10.33
C ILE A 162 51.84 -25.66 10.22
N LEU A 163 52.63 -25.79 9.15
CA LEU A 163 53.45 -26.98 8.86
C LEU A 163 54.63 -27.16 9.83
N GLN A 164 55.00 -26.13 10.59
CA GLN A 164 56.14 -26.17 11.50
C GLN A 164 55.73 -26.28 12.99
N GLY A 165 54.45 -26.07 13.33
CA GLY A 165 53.95 -26.07 14.71
C GLY A 165 53.35 -27.41 15.18
N PRO A 166 53.41 -27.72 16.49
CA PRO A 166 52.64 -28.81 17.09
C PRO A 166 51.14 -28.45 17.04
N GLY A 167 50.31 -29.24 16.35
CA GLY A 167 48.87 -28.97 16.20
C GLY A 167 48.32 -28.92 14.77
N HIS A 168 48.97 -29.57 13.80
CA HIS A 168 48.63 -29.59 12.37
C HIS A 168 47.13 -29.74 12.03
N ALA A 169 46.36 -30.52 12.80
CA ALA A 169 44.93 -30.71 12.56
C ALA A 169 44.11 -29.45 12.89
N GLN A 170 44.36 -28.83 14.05
CA GLN A 170 43.69 -27.60 14.48
C GLN A 170 44.05 -26.42 13.59
N ALA A 171 45.32 -26.37 13.20
CA ALA A 171 45.86 -25.38 12.30
C ALA A 171 45.27 -25.48 10.87
N ARG A 172 45.07 -26.70 10.33
CA ARG A 172 44.37 -26.90 9.05
C ARG A 172 42.91 -26.46 9.09
N ASN A 173 42.20 -26.74 10.19
CA ASN A 173 40.82 -26.27 10.36
C ASN A 173 40.75 -24.75 10.42
N ALA A 174 41.67 -24.10 11.14
CA ALA A 174 41.77 -22.65 11.20
C ALA A 174 42.05 -22.02 9.81
N LEU A 175 42.91 -22.64 9.00
CA LEU A 175 43.15 -22.19 7.62
C LEU A 175 41.89 -22.29 6.76
N ALA A 176 41.17 -23.41 6.83
CA ALA A 176 39.94 -23.59 6.07
C ALA A 176 38.89 -22.53 6.44
N ASP A 177 38.74 -22.25 7.74
CA ASP A 177 37.85 -21.20 8.24
C ASP A 177 38.29 -19.80 7.75
N ILE A 178 39.58 -19.47 7.81
CA ILE A 178 40.11 -18.19 7.31
C ILE A 178 39.83 -18.02 5.81
N GLN A 179 39.99 -19.08 5.02
CA GLN A 179 39.70 -19.06 3.59
C GLN A 179 38.21 -18.85 3.30
N GLU A 180 37.33 -19.48 4.07
CA GLU A 180 35.89 -19.27 3.98
C GLU A 180 35.55 -17.80 4.31
N ARG A 181 36.13 -17.26 5.39
CA ARG A 181 35.93 -15.86 5.79
C ARG A 181 36.47 -14.86 4.79
N HIS A 182 37.61 -15.13 4.18
CA HIS A 182 38.14 -14.30 3.09
C HIS A 182 37.14 -14.21 1.94
N ARG A 183 36.59 -15.35 1.48
CA ARG A 183 35.57 -15.36 0.41
C ARG A 183 34.32 -14.56 0.78
N ASP A 184 33.84 -14.70 2.02
CA ASP A 184 32.68 -13.94 2.51
C ASP A 184 32.96 -12.44 2.52
N ILE A 185 34.13 -12.02 3.01
CA ILE A 185 34.55 -10.61 3.04
C ILE A 185 34.65 -10.05 1.62
N THR A 186 35.30 -10.76 0.69
CA THR A 186 35.42 -10.32 -0.71
C THR A 186 34.07 -10.13 -1.39
N ARG A 187 33.11 -11.02 -1.13
CA ARG A 187 31.73 -10.89 -1.64
C ARG A 187 31.04 -9.65 -1.08
N LEU A 188 31.18 -9.41 0.21
CA LEU A 188 30.63 -8.21 0.87
C LEU A 188 31.27 -6.94 0.31
N GLU A 189 32.57 -6.93 0.07
CA GLU A 189 33.28 -5.79 -0.52
C GLU A 189 32.82 -5.51 -1.95
N THR A 190 32.63 -6.56 -2.75
CA THR A 190 32.05 -6.43 -4.11
C THR A 190 30.66 -5.82 -4.05
N SER A 191 29.78 -6.33 -3.17
CA SER A 191 28.43 -5.79 -3.00
C SER A 191 28.45 -4.33 -2.50
N ILE A 192 29.34 -3.96 -1.59
CA ILE A 192 29.49 -2.59 -1.09
C ILE A 192 29.99 -1.66 -2.21
N ALA A 193 30.93 -2.12 -3.04
CA ALA A 193 31.42 -1.35 -4.19
C ALA A 193 30.31 -1.09 -5.22
N GLU A 194 29.46 -2.10 -5.50
CA GLU A 194 28.28 -1.93 -6.37
C GLU A 194 27.28 -0.92 -5.81
N LEU A 195 27.03 -0.94 -4.50
CA LEU A 195 26.17 0.05 -3.84
C LEU A 195 26.79 1.45 -3.86
N HIS A 196 28.11 1.56 -3.71
CA HIS A 196 28.81 2.84 -3.83
C HIS A 196 28.64 3.45 -5.22
N GLN A 197 28.82 2.64 -6.27
CA GLN A 197 28.57 3.11 -7.64
C GLN A 197 27.11 3.57 -7.82
N LEU A 198 26.17 2.86 -7.21
CA LEU A 198 24.76 3.26 -7.23
C LEU A 198 24.54 4.62 -6.55
N PHE A 199 25.18 4.91 -5.41
CA PHE A 199 25.07 6.22 -4.77
C PHE A 199 25.61 7.36 -5.64
N LEU A 200 26.72 7.13 -6.34
CA LEU A 200 27.27 8.10 -7.30
C LEU A 200 26.29 8.37 -8.45
N ASP A 201 25.62 7.34 -8.94
CA ASP A 201 24.61 7.50 -10.00
C ASP A 201 23.35 8.22 -9.50
N MET A 202 22.97 7.99 -8.23
CA MET A 202 21.75 8.57 -7.63
C MET A 202 21.97 9.99 -7.11
N SER A 203 23.18 10.39 -6.73
CA SER A 203 23.47 11.76 -6.28
C SER A 203 23.12 12.78 -7.37
N VAL A 204 23.42 12.48 -8.63
CA VAL A 204 23.06 13.29 -9.80
C VAL A 204 21.54 13.45 -9.93
N LEU A 205 20.78 12.38 -9.68
CA LEU A 205 19.32 12.45 -9.72
C LEU A 205 18.75 13.24 -8.54
N VAL A 206 19.31 13.12 -7.34
CA VAL A 206 18.86 13.83 -6.13
C VAL A 206 19.17 15.33 -6.22
N GLU A 207 20.37 15.70 -6.67
CA GLU A 207 20.81 17.10 -6.81
C GLU A 207 19.92 17.88 -7.79
N SER A 208 19.49 17.24 -8.88
CA SER A 208 18.59 17.86 -9.87
C SER A 208 17.17 18.17 -9.38
N GLN A 209 16.80 17.75 -8.16
CA GLN A 209 15.43 17.84 -7.62
C GLN A 209 15.28 18.84 -6.46
N GLY A 210 16.33 19.62 -6.17
CA GLY A 210 16.47 20.49 -4.98
C GLY A 210 15.43 21.59 -4.76
N GLU A 211 14.49 21.84 -5.68
CA GLU A 211 13.52 22.95 -5.56
C GLU A 211 12.03 22.50 -5.49
N LEU A 212 11.70 21.24 -5.80
CA LEU A 212 10.31 20.77 -5.90
C LEU A 212 9.79 20.04 -4.63
N LEU A 213 10.62 19.93 -3.60
CA LEU A 213 10.36 19.04 -2.45
C LEU A 213 9.34 19.58 -1.44
N ASP A 214 9.25 20.90 -1.28
CA ASP A 214 8.36 21.53 -0.29
C ASP A 214 6.87 21.43 -0.69
N GLN A 215 6.58 21.01 -1.92
CA GLN A 215 5.22 20.98 -2.46
C GLN A 215 4.51 19.63 -2.28
N ILE A 216 5.22 18.55 -1.92
CA ILE A 216 4.61 17.22 -1.71
C ILE A 216 3.91 17.14 -0.36
N GLU A 217 4.52 17.65 0.70
CA GLU A 217 3.89 17.75 2.01
C GLU A 217 2.66 18.68 1.93
N TYR A 218 2.76 19.75 1.13
CA TYR A 218 1.65 20.65 0.83
C TYR A 218 0.51 19.97 0.03
N THR A 219 0.81 19.20 -1.02
CA THR A 219 -0.20 18.61 -1.93
C THR A 219 -0.90 17.37 -1.33
N VAL A 220 -0.19 16.55 -0.56
CA VAL A 220 -0.80 15.42 0.19
C VAL A 220 -1.67 15.95 1.33
N SER A 221 -1.23 17.00 2.04
CA SER A 221 -2.03 17.68 3.06
C SER A 221 -3.32 18.26 2.47
N GLN A 222 -3.27 18.88 1.28
CA GLN A 222 -4.47 19.38 0.61
C GLN A 222 -5.45 18.26 0.24
N SER A 223 -4.98 17.11 -0.27
CA SER A 223 -5.87 16.01 -0.67
C SER A 223 -6.65 15.42 0.53
N VAL A 224 -6.00 15.27 1.68
CA VAL A 224 -6.66 14.85 2.93
C VAL A 224 -7.69 15.91 3.39
N ASN A 225 -7.34 17.20 3.30
CA ASN A 225 -8.22 18.31 3.65
C ASN A 225 -9.44 18.44 2.72
N TYR A 226 -9.30 18.21 1.41
CA TYR A 226 -10.40 18.21 0.44
C TYR A 226 -11.37 17.05 0.69
N THR A 227 -10.88 15.83 0.99
CA THR A 227 -11.77 14.72 1.39
C THR A 227 -12.47 14.97 2.73
N GLY A 228 -11.80 15.62 3.69
CA GLY A 228 -12.40 16.00 4.98
C GLY A 228 -13.53 17.01 4.82
N LYS A 229 -13.32 18.06 4.02
CA LYS A 229 -14.34 19.08 3.71
C LYS A 229 -15.52 18.49 2.92
N ALA A 230 -15.27 17.64 1.92
CA ALA A 230 -16.33 16.96 1.16
C ALA A 230 -17.22 16.08 2.06
N VAL A 231 -16.62 15.32 2.99
CA VAL A 231 -17.37 14.53 3.98
C VAL A 231 -18.20 15.43 4.92
N GLN A 232 -17.67 16.59 5.29
CA GLN A 232 -18.38 17.55 6.15
C GLN A 232 -19.54 18.26 5.42
N GLU A 233 -19.37 18.58 4.14
CA GLU A 233 -20.42 19.13 3.29
C GLU A 233 -21.52 18.08 3.02
N LEU A 234 -21.18 16.81 2.77
CA LEU A 234 -22.15 15.72 2.64
C LEU A 234 -22.94 15.48 3.94
N ARG A 235 -22.30 15.60 5.11
CA ARG A 235 -22.97 15.54 6.42
C ARG A 235 -23.91 16.73 6.63
N THR A 236 -23.51 17.92 6.21
CA THR A 236 -24.31 19.14 6.33
C THR A 236 -25.51 19.10 5.38
N ALA A 237 -25.31 18.69 4.12
CA ALA A 237 -26.36 18.47 3.14
C ALA A 237 -27.40 17.45 3.62
N ASN A 238 -26.96 16.33 4.21
CA ASN A 238 -27.87 15.36 4.83
C ASN A 238 -28.70 15.96 5.99
N LYS A 239 -28.09 16.80 6.84
CA LYS A 239 -28.80 17.49 7.93
C LYS A 239 -29.82 18.50 7.38
N TYR A 240 -29.48 19.24 6.33
CA TYR A 240 -30.41 20.16 5.66
C TYR A 240 -31.58 19.41 5.01
N GLN A 241 -31.32 18.31 4.31
CA GLN A 241 -32.36 17.49 3.68
C GLN A 241 -33.34 16.90 4.72
N LYS A 242 -32.86 16.52 5.91
CA LYS A 242 -33.73 16.08 7.03
C LYS A 242 -34.59 17.22 7.58
N LYS A 243 -34.08 18.45 7.65
CA LYS A 243 -34.84 19.63 8.11
C LYS A 243 -35.89 20.07 7.08
N VAL A 244 -35.54 20.05 5.79
CA VAL A 244 -36.48 20.37 4.70
C VAL A 244 -37.63 19.37 4.66
N ARG A 245 -37.38 18.07 4.80
CA ARG A 245 -38.43 17.05 4.88
C ARG A 245 -39.44 17.29 6.01
N LYS A 246 -38.98 17.71 7.20
CA LYS A 246 -39.87 18.06 8.32
C LYS A 246 -40.72 19.29 8.03
N LYS A 247 -40.15 20.32 7.40
CA LYS A 247 -40.88 21.54 7.02
C LYS A 247 -41.89 21.29 5.90
N MET A 248 -41.54 20.45 4.92
CA MET A 248 -42.42 20.07 3.81
C MET A 248 -43.65 19.29 4.33
N CYS A 249 -43.46 18.38 5.29
CA CYS A 249 -44.56 17.67 5.96
C CYS A 249 -45.54 18.64 6.65
N CYS A 250 -45.04 19.62 7.42
CA CYS A 250 -45.92 20.62 8.05
C CYS A 250 -46.70 21.46 7.04
N ILE A 251 -46.07 21.88 5.93
CA ILE A 251 -46.76 22.66 4.88
C ILE A 251 -47.88 21.84 4.22
N VAL A 252 -47.62 20.55 3.94
CA VAL A 252 -48.62 19.64 3.38
C VAL A 252 -49.78 19.43 4.35
N CYS A 253 -49.51 19.22 5.64
CA CYS A 253 -50.56 19.08 6.66
C CYS A 253 -51.45 20.33 6.76
N VAL A 254 -50.85 21.54 6.74
CA VAL A 254 -51.60 22.79 6.78
C VAL A 254 -52.44 22.97 5.50
N GLY A 255 -51.88 22.66 4.33
CA GLY A 255 -52.62 22.70 3.06
C GLY A 255 -53.84 21.78 3.05
N MET A 256 -53.71 20.56 3.58
CA MET A 256 -54.84 19.62 3.69
C MET A 256 -55.96 20.15 4.59
N VAL A 257 -55.63 20.80 5.71
CA VAL A 257 -56.62 21.40 6.61
C VAL A 257 -57.38 22.53 5.91
N VAL A 258 -56.68 23.39 5.16
CA VAL A 258 -57.32 24.48 4.40
C VAL A 258 -58.27 23.93 3.32
N ILE A 259 -57.87 22.86 2.62
CA ILE A 259 -58.72 22.20 1.61
C ILE A 259 -59.98 21.63 2.26
N ILE A 260 -59.88 21.00 3.43
CA ILE A 260 -61.04 20.45 4.16
C ILE A 260 -62.01 21.58 4.57
N ILE A 261 -61.49 22.72 5.02
CA ILE A 261 -62.31 23.89 5.40
C ILE A 261 -63.02 24.47 4.18
N LEU A 262 -62.32 24.60 3.05
CA LEU A 262 -62.93 25.06 1.79
C LEU A 262 -64.01 24.11 1.28
N LEU A 263 -63.79 22.80 1.36
CA LEU A 263 -64.80 21.82 0.98
C LEU A 263 -66.03 21.88 1.91
N ALA A 264 -65.83 22.06 3.23
CA ALA A 264 -66.92 22.16 4.19
C ALA A 264 -67.78 23.43 4.03
N THR A 265 -67.22 24.54 3.53
CA THR A 265 -67.98 25.77 3.27
C THR A 265 -68.72 25.78 1.94
N ILE A 266 -68.25 25.02 0.95
CA ILE A 266 -68.84 24.96 -0.40
C ILE A 266 -69.91 23.86 -0.50
N LEU A 267 -69.90 22.86 0.40
CA LEU A 267 -70.77 21.68 0.32
C LEU A 267 -72.23 21.80 0.82
N PRO A 268 -72.74 22.86 1.50
CA PRO A 268 -74.15 22.93 1.80
C PRO A 268 -74.90 23.73 0.72
N ASN A 269 -74.83 23.35 -0.56
CA ASN A 269 -75.95 23.62 -1.47
C ASN A 269 -75.93 22.85 -2.79
N MET A 270 -77.12 22.42 -3.22
CA MET A 270 -77.51 21.84 -4.53
C MET A 270 -77.15 20.34 -4.71
N GLY A 271 -78.03 19.35 -4.55
CA GLY A 271 -79.41 19.17 -4.07
C GLY A 271 -79.66 17.64 -4.09
N GLY A 272 -80.31 17.05 -3.08
CA GLY A 272 -80.35 15.58 -2.87
C GLY A 272 -81.03 14.78 -3.99
N ASN A 273 -80.65 13.49 -4.09
CA ASN A 273 -81.18 12.39 -4.93
C ASN A 273 -80.68 12.38 -6.41
N ASP A 274 -80.33 11.30 -7.11
CA ASP A 274 -80.50 9.85 -6.88
C ASP A 274 -79.64 9.00 -7.87
N ASN A 275 -79.28 7.79 -7.41
CA ASN A 275 -79.20 6.47 -8.09
C ASN A 275 -78.22 6.04 -9.22
N ASN A 276 -77.54 4.93 -8.87
CA ASN A 276 -77.19 3.70 -9.63
C ASN A 276 -76.03 3.75 -10.64
N ASN A 277 -75.14 2.76 -10.80
CA ASN A 277 -75.16 1.35 -10.41
C ASN A 277 -73.72 0.76 -10.43
N ASN A 278 -73.53 -0.21 -9.53
CA ASN A 278 -72.68 -1.41 -9.56
C ASN A 278 -71.13 -1.41 -9.58
N ASN A 279 -70.67 -2.19 -8.60
CA ASN A 279 -69.52 -3.09 -8.52
C ASN A 279 -68.12 -2.47 -8.32
N ASN A 280 -67.65 -2.52 -7.07
CA ASN A 280 -66.77 -3.61 -6.65
C ASN A 280 -66.57 -3.60 -5.12
N ASP A 281 -66.53 -4.82 -4.57
CA ASP A 281 -66.33 -5.13 -3.17
C ASP A 281 -65.09 -4.46 -2.56
N ALA A 282 -65.24 -3.96 -1.33
CA ALA A 282 -64.12 -3.85 -0.40
C ALA A 282 -64.60 -4.26 1.00
N SER A 283 -64.76 -5.56 1.13
CA SER A 283 -64.67 -6.28 2.40
C SER A 283 -63.36 -5.93 3.12
N SER A 284 -63.45 -5.85 4.45
CA SER A 284 -62.40 -6.24 5.41
C SER A 284 -61.00 -5.63 5.24
N ASN A 285 -60.52 -4.95 6.28
CA ASN A 285 -59.75 -5.62 7.34
C ASN A 285 -58.86 -4.58 8.03
N THR A 286 -59.22 -4.25 9.26
CA THR A 286 -58.28 -3.90 10.32
C THR A 286 -57.11 -4.90 10.30
N ASN A 287 -55.92 -4.47 10.69
CA ASN A 287 -54.68 -5.27 10.88
C ASN A 287 -53.67 -5.20 9.73
N ASN A 288 -52.98 -4.06 9.56
CA ASN A 288 -51.54 -4.11 9.30
C ASN A 288 -50.81 -2.78 9.60
N ALA A 289 -50.85 -2.30 10.85
CA ALA A 289 -50.00 -1.19 11.27
C ALA A 289 -49.24 -1.46 12.58
N ASN A 290 -49.58 -2.54 13.30
CA ASN A 290 -48.93 -2.87 14.57
C ASN A 290 -47.77 -3.86 14.44
N THR A 291 -47.55 -4.44 13.25
CA THR A 291 -46.50 -5.44 12.98
C THR A 291 -45.16 -4.80 12.58
N ASN A 292 -45.17 -3.61 11.96
CA ASN A 292 -43.93 -2.99 11.43
C ASN A 292 -43.11 -2.27 12.50
N ASN A 293 -43.73 -1.75 13.56
CA ASN A 293 -43.01 -1.05 14.63
C ASN A 293 -42.48 -2.01 15.72
N ALA A 294 -43.12 -3.18 15.89
CA ALA A 294 -42.64 -4.23 16.79
C ALA A 294 -41.39 -4.93 16.22
N ASN A 295 -41.36 -5.19 14.90
CA ASN A 295 -40.24 -5.86 14.24
C ASN A 295 -38.95 -5.02 14.19
N VAL A 296 -39.06 -3.70 13.97
CA VAL A 296 -37.89 -2.80 13.94
C VAL A 296 -37.27 -2.64 15.33
N ASN A 297 -38.10 -2.59 16.38
CA ASN A 297 -37.62 -2.49 17.75
C ASN A 297 -37.06 -3.82 18.29
N GLN A 298 -37.61 -4.97 17.85
CA GLN A 298 -37.06 -6.29 18.17
C GLN A 298 -35.73 -6.55 17.43
N ALA A 299 -35.58 -6.09 16.18
CA ALA A 299 -34.33 -6.18 15.42
C ALA A 299 -33.21 -5.33 16.04
N ASN A 300 -33.52 -4.10 16.49
CA ASN A 300 -32.54 -3.23 17.14
C ASN A 300 -32.08 -3.76 18.52
N ARG A 301 -32.95 -4.46 19.26
CA ARG A 301 -32.55 -5.12 20.52
C ARG A 301 -31.62 -6.31 20.27
N ARG A 302 -31.90 -7.13 19.24
CA ARG A 302 -31.04 -8.28 18.89
C ARG A 302 -29.70 -7.88 18.28
N LEU A 303 -29.63 -6.77 17.55
CA LEU A 303 -28.36 -6.18 17.08
C LEU A 303 -27.47 -5.74 18.25
N GLY A 304 -28.07 -5.24 19.34
CA GLY A 304 -27.35 -4.89 20.57
C GLY A 304 -26.81 -6.11 21.34
N GLU A 305 -27.54 -7.22 21.35
CA GLU A 305 -27.11 -8.46 22.02
C GLU A 305 -26.02 -9.22 21.24
N ILE A 306 -26.03 -9.16 19.90
CA ILE A 306 -25.00 -9.76 19.03
C ILE A 306 -23.68 -8.96 19.10
N SER A 307 -23.77 -7.63 19.16
CA SER A 307 -22.58 -6.77 19.31
C SER A 307 -21.84 -6.98 20.64
N ASN A 308 -22.54 -7.46 21.67
CA ASN A 308 -21.97 -7.67 23.01
C ASN A 308 -21.51 -9.12 23.27
N SER A 309 -21.79 -10.07 22.37
CA SER A 309 -21.43 -11.49 22.51
C SER A 309 -20.43 -12.02 21.47
N ALA A 310 -20.14 -11.26 20.40
CA ALA A 310 -19.22 -11.68 19.34
C ALA A 310 -17.76 -11.33 19.67
N SER A 311 -16.89 -12.35 19.68
CA SER A 311 -15.46 -12.22 20.00
C SER A 311 -14.56 -11.91 18.80
N SER A 312 -15.10 -11.81 17.58
CA SER A 312 -14.31 -11.44 16.39
C SER A 312 -15.10 -10.70 15.29
N PRO A 313 -14.45 -9.79 14.54
CA PRO A 313 -15.12 -8.87 13.60
C PRO A 313 -15.63 -9.50 12.29
N SER A 314 -15.23 -10.72 11.94
CA SER A 314 -15.69 -11.42 10.74
C SER A 314 -17.12 -11.97 10.88
N GLU A 315 -17.56 -12.36 12.07
CA GLU A 315 -18.91 -12.89 12.32
C GLU A 315 -19.99 -11.78 12.27
N ILE A 316 -19.62 -10.54 12.60
CA ILE A 316 -20.51 -9.37 12.58
C ILE A 316 -20.91 -9.00 11.14
N SER A 317 -19.99 -9.15 10.19
CA SER A 317 -20.21 -8.75 8.79
C SER A 317 -21.19 -9.69 8.07
N ILE A 318 -21.05 -11.01 8.28
CA ILE A 318 -21.89 -12.05 7.65
C ILE A 318 -23.33 -12.00 8.19
N SER A 319 -23.50 -11.76 9.49
CA SER A 319 -24.82 -11.68 10.12
C SER A 319 -25.58 -10.39 9.76
N SER A 320 -24.87 -9.26 9.52
CA SER A 320 -25.47 -8.00 9.09
C SER A 320 -25.98 -8.03 7.64
N ALA A 321 -25.27 -8.73 6.76
CA ALA A 321 -25.64 -8.88 5.35
C ALA A 321 -26.86 -9.80 5.17
N ALA A 322 -26.96 -10.87 5.96
CA ALA A 322 -28.12 -11.76 5.97
C ALA A 322 -29.41 -11.05 6.45
N LEU A 323 -29.29 -10.11 7.39
CA LEU A 323 -30.42 -9.32 7.90
C LEU A 323 -30.88 -8.25 6.90
N ALA A 324 -29.95 -7.63 6.16
CA ALA A 324 -30.27 -6.67 5.11
C ALA A 324 -31.01 -7.32 3.93
N GLY A 325 -30.70 -8.58 3.60
CA GLY A 325 -31.38 -9.36 2.58
C GLY A 325 -32.82 -9.75 2.93
N HIS A 326 -33.15 -9.87 4.23
CA HIS A 326 -34.50 -10.21 4.68
C HIS A 326 -35.43 -8.99 4.83
N LEU A 327 -34.86 -7.79 4.99
CA LEU A 327 -35.62 -6.54 5.21
C LEU A 327 -36.00 -5.78 3.94
N LEU A 328 -35.41 -6.10 2.78
CA LEU A 328 -35.66 -5.42 1.51
C LEU A 328 -36.31 -6.35 0.50
N GLY A 329 -37.54 -6.74 0.76
CA GLY A 329 -38.39 -7.37 -0.24
C GLY A 329 -39.04 -6.33 -1.16
N GLN A 330 -38.44 -6.03 -2.33
CA GLN A 330 -39.12 -5.87 -3.64
C GLN A 330 -38.17 -5.48 -4.80
N SER A 331 -38.69 -5.67 -6.02
CA SER A 331 -38.11 -6.07 -7.31
C SER A 331 -36.97 -5.24 -7.94
N THR A 332 -36.04 -5.99 -8.54
CA THR A 332 -34.84 -5.58 -9.30
C THR A 332 -35.07 -4.79 -10.61
N HIS A 333 -36.31 -4.49 -11.00
CA HIS A 333 -36.62 -3.88 -12.29
C HIS A 333 -36.65 -2.33 -12.28
N GLU A 334 -37.02 -1.69 -11.16
CA GLU A 334 -37.05 -0.22 -11.06
C GLU A 334 -35.66 0.40 -10.87
N LEU A 335 -34.75 -0.34 -10.24
CA LEU A 335 -33.36 0.10 -10.02
C LEU A 335 -32.58 0.14 -11.35
N ALA A 336 -32.90 -0.74 -12.30
CA ALA A 336 -32.33 -0.73 -13.65
C ALA A 336 -32.83 0.49 -14.48
N ALA A 337 -34.09 0.88 -14.32
CA ALA A 337 -34.66 2.03 -15.02
C ALA A 337 -34.11 3.38 -14.51
N ALA A 338 -33.90 3.51 -13.19
CA ALA A 338 -33.33 4.72 -12.58
C ALA A 338 -31.85 4.94 -12.96
N VAL A 339 -31.08 3.85 -13.07
CA VAL A 339 -29.68 3.90 -13.53
C VAL A 339 -29.59 4.22 -15.03
N GLY A 340 -30.49 3.65 -15.84
CA GLY A 340 -30.57 3.95 -17.28
C GLY A 340 -30.89 5.42 -17.59
N ALA A 341 -31.88 6.00 -16.89
CA ALA A 341 -32.25 7.41 -17.07
C ALA A 341 -31.12 8.38 -16.66
N SER A 342 -30.35 8.02 -15.63
CA SER A 342 -29.22 8.83 -15.15
C SER A 342 -28.03 8.81 -16.12
N LEU A 343 -27.80 7.69 -16.82
CA LEU A 343 -26.77 7.55 -17.85
C LEU A 343 -27.12 8.32 -19.13
N GLN A 344 -28.39 8.37 -19.51
CA GLN A 344 -28.83 9.07 -20.72
C GLN A 344 -28.75 10.60 -20.59
N ALA A 345 -29.04 11.14 -19.39
CA ALA A 345 -28.85 12.55 -19.07
C ALA A 345 -27.36 12.98 -19.08
N LEU A 346 -26.46 12.08 -18.69
CA LEU A 346 -25.01 12.35 -18.70
C LEU A 346 -24.43 12.35 -20.13
N VAL A 347 -25.00 11.56 -21.04
CA VAL A 347 -24.59 11.50 -22.46
C VAL A 347 -25.07 12.73 -23.23
N GLN A 348 -26.24 13.27 -22.93
CA GLN A 348 -26.73 14.52 -23.55
C GLN A 348 -25.95 15.76 -23.09
N ALA A 349 -25.44 15.78 -21.86
CA ALA A 349 -24.65 16.90 -21.32
C ALA A 349 -23.23 17.02 -21.92
N VAL A 350 -22.75 16.01 -22.66
CA VAL A 350 -21.39 15.97 -23.24
C VAL A 350 -21.39 16.25 -24.75
N ALA A 351 -22.56 16.37 -25.38
CA ALA A 351 -22.67 16.47 -26.85
C ALA A 351 -22.87 17.88 -27.43
N GLU A 352 -22.89 18.94 -26.62
CA GLU A 352 -22.94 20.33 -27.13
C GLU A 352 -21.54 20.97 -27.13
N PRO A 353 -20.99 21.37 -28.30
CA PRO A 353 -19.86 22.28 -28.33
C PRO A 353 -20.39 23.72 -28.23
N ALA A 354 -19.89 24.43 -27.21
CA ALA A 354 -19.89 25.88 -26.93
C ALA A 354 -21.02 26.75 -27.51
#